data_AF-A0A9X9A2F5-F1
#
_entry.id   AF-A0A9X9A2F5-F1
#
_cell.length_a   1.000
_cell.length_b   1.000
_cell.length_c   1.000
_cell.angle_alpha   90.00
_cell.angle_beta   90.00
_cell.angle_gamma   90.00
#
_symmetry.space_group_name_H-M   'P 1'
#
loop_
_entity.id
_entity.type
_entity.pdbx_description
1 polymer ?
#
loop_
_entity_poly.entity_id
_entity_poly.type
_entity_poly.pdbx_seq_one_letter_code
_entity_poly.pdbx_strand_id
1 'polypeptide(L)'
;VGQPFYKWNKLNSDLRAQYAILEIDEAGITDVRFKKVFYDVEKEYKNAMNKNLPYIDLYRELLETGKTHTHDIELLQEINDKYNYKDEVIKFIEKM
;
A
#
# COMPACT_ATOMS: atom_id res chain seq x y z
N VAL A 1 9.58 5.60 -0.24
CA VAL A 1 8.37 6.44 -0.44
C VAL A 1 7.17 5.56 -0.16
N GLY A 2 6.28 5.95 0.75
CA GLY A 2 5.20 5.08 1.23
C GLY A 2 3.83 5.73 1.13
N GLN A 3 2.78 4.91 1.26
CA GLN A 3 1.44 5.39 1.46
C GLN A 3 1.27 5.82 2.93
N PRO A 4 0.82 7.05 3.18
CA PRO A 4 0.68 7.53 4.54
C PRO A 4 -0.52 6.86 5.23
N PHE A 5 -0.32 6.31 6.43
CA PHE A 5 -1.40 5.82 7.27
C PHE A 5 -1.81 6.89 8.27
N TYR A 6 -3.06 7.36 8.18
CA TYR A 6 -3.61 8.30 9.15
C TYR A 6 -4.87 7.72 9.80
N LYS A 7 -4.87 7.61 11.13
CA LYS A 7 -6.09 7.27 11.90
C LYS A 7 -7.17 8.35 11.81
N TRP A 8 -6.81 9.57 11.41
CA TRP A 8 -7.72 10.70 11.32
C TRP A 8 -8.16 10.94 9.88
N ASN A 9 -9.46 10.73 9.61
CA ASN A 9 -10.04 10.83 8.27
C ASN A 9 -9.71 12.14 7.55
N LYS A 10 -9.61 13.27 8.26
CA LYS A 10 -9.27 14.57 7.68
C LYS A 10 -7.87 14.63 7.06
N LEU A 11 -6.94 13.81 7.53
CA LEU A 11 -5.57 13.74 7.01
C LEU A 11 -5.42 12.67 5.91
N ASN A 12 -6.43 11.80 5.75
CA ASN A 12 -6.43 10.72 4.77
C ASN A 12 -7.07 11.11 3.41
N SER A 13 -7.44 12.38 3.23
CA SER A 13 -8.03 12.88 1.99
C SER A 13 -7.02 13.12 0.86
N ASP A 14 -5.71 13.11 1.17
CA ASP A 14 -4.63 13.34 0.22
C ASP A 14 -3.71 12.11 0.16
N LEU A 15 -3.99 11.25 -0.82
CA LEU A 15 -3.34 9.96 -1.03
C LEU A 15 -2.07 10.02 -1.88
N ARG A 16 -1.54 11.23 -2.15
CA ARG A 16 -0.26 11.38 -2.83
C ARG A 16 0.85 10.68 -2.05
N ALA A 17 1.81 10.14 -2.78
CA ALA A 17 2.99 9.51 -2.19
C ALA A 17 3.77 10.53 -1.37
N GLN A 18 4.21 10.15 -0.16
CA GLN A 18 4.86 11.07 0.78
C GLN A 18 6.27 10.63 1.16
N TYR A 19 7.16 11.60 1.33
CA TYR A 19 8.51 11.41 1.87
C TYR A 19 9.05 12.71 2.47
N ALA A 20 10.12 12.61 3.24
CA ALA A 20 10.86 13.75 3.77
C ALA A 20 12.29 13.77 3.19
N ILE A 21 12.81 14.97 2.96
CA ILE A 21 14.22 15.21 2.65
C ILE A 21 14.83 15.87 3.90
N LEU A 22 15.87 15.25 4.45
CA LEU A 22 16.63 15.78 5.57
C LEU A 22 17.95 16.35 5.04
N GLU A 23 18.26 17.58 5.41
CA GLU A 23 19.56 18.19 5.20
C GLU A 23 20.32 18.19 6.53
N ILE A 24 21.58 17.75 6.49
CA ILE A 24 22.40 17.52 7.68
C ILE A 24 23.78 18.11 7.43
N ASP A 25 24.29 18.89 8.38
CA ASP A 25 25.64 19.44 8.40
C ASP A 25 26.36 19.12 9.72
N GLU A 26 27.51 19.78 9.97
CA GLU A 26 28.32 19.61 11.18
C GLU A 26 27.60 19.99 12.48
N ALA A 27 26.56 20.84 12.42
CA ALA A 27 25.74 21.22 13.57
C ALA A 27 24.51 20.30 13.78
N GLY A 28 24.25 19.38 12.86
CA GLY A 28 23.14 18.41 12.92
C GLY A 28 22.14 18.58 11.79
N ILE A 29 20.84 18.40 12.08
CA ILE A 29 19.78 18.55 11.06
C ILE A 29 19.51 20.04 10.83
N THR A 30 19.77 20.51 9.61
CA THR A 30 19.62 21.92 9.24
C THR A 30 18.28 22.21 8.58
N ASP A 31 17.72 21.24 7.86
CA ASP A 31 16.45 21.40 7.15
C ASP A 31 15.68 20.08 7.05
N VAL A 32 14.34 20.20 7.05
CA VAL A 32 13.41 19.09 6.86
C VAL A 32 12.32 19.52 5.89
N ARG A 33 12.33 18.92 4.69
CA ARG A 33 11.33 19.19 3.64
C ARG A 33 10.42 18.00 3.42
N PHE A 34 9.15 18.16 3.77
CA PHE A 34 8.11 17.19 3.44
C PHE A 34 7.64 17.38 2.00
N LYS A 35 7.58 16.29 1.24
CA LYS A 35 7.16 16.27 -0.16
C LYS A 35 5.96 15.34 -0.34
N LYS A 36 5.03 15.80 -1.17
CA LYS A 36 3.89 15.01 -1.67
C LYS A 36 3.98 14.97 -3.18
N VAL A 37 3.92 13.78 -3.76
CA VAL A 37 4.09 13.56 -5.20
C VAL A 37 2.86 12.87 -5.77
N PHE A 38 2.33 13.47 -6.83
CA PHE A 38 1.25 12.87 -7.60
C PHE A 38 1.75 11.63 -8.34
N TYR A 39 0.90 10.61 -8.40
CA TYR A 39 1.06 9.46 -9.26
C TYR A 39 -0.32 9.08 -9.82
N ASP A 40 -0.32 8.41 -10.97
CA ASP A 40 -1.54 7.97 -11.63
C ASP A 40 -2.01 6.65 -11.02
N VAL A 41 -3.10 6.72 -10.26
CA VAL A 41 -3.72 5.58 -9.55
C VAL A 41 -4.20 4.51 -10.54
N GLU A 42 -4.80 4.90 -11.66
CA GLU A 42 -5.31 3.97 -12.66
C GLU A 42 -4.17 3.24 -13.39
N LYS A 43 -3.08 3.95 -13.65
CA LYS A 43 -1.87 3.35 -14.22
C LYS A 43 -1.24 2.34 -13.25
N GLU A 44 -1.19 2.66 -11.95
CA GLU A 44 -0.68 1.74 -10.94
C GLU A 44 -1.57 0.50 -10.79
N TYR A 45 -2.90 0.69 -10.75
CA TYR A 45 -3.84 -0.41 -10.70
C TYR A 45 -3.72 -1.36 -11.91
N LYS A 46 -3.58 -0.81 -13.12
CA LYS A 46 -3.32 -1.60 -14.34
C LYS A 46 -2.00 -2.38 -14.24
N ASN A 47 -0.95 -1.76 -13.71
CA ASN A 47 0.33 -2.42 -13.48
C ASN A 47 0.20 -3.58 -12.47
N ALA A 48 -0.56 -3.40 -11.39
CA ALA A 48 -0.83 -4.46 -10.41
C ALA A 48 -1.62 -5.64 -11.03
N MET A 49 -2.65 -5.35 -11.83
CA MET A 49 -3.38 -6.38 -12.57
C MET A 49 -2.48 -7.15 -13.53
N ASN A 50 -1.65 -6.47 -14.32
CA ASN A 50 -0.72 -7.10 -15.26
C ASN A 50 0.31 -8.01 -14.58
N LYS A 51 0.61 -7.76 -13.30
CA LYS A 51 1.51 -8.56 -12.47
C LYS A 51 0.79 -9.66 -11.69
N ASN A 52 -0.53 -9.81 -11.86
CA ASN A 52 -1.37 -10.73 -11.09
C ASN A 52 -1.18 -10.55 -9.57
N LEU A 53 -1.18 -9.30 -9.10
CA LEU A 53 -1.03 -9.02 -7.67
C LEU A 53 -2.22 -9.65 -6.89
N PRO A 54 -1.97 -10.47 -5.86
CA PRO A 54 -3.03 -10.98 -4.99
C PRO A 54 -3.78 -9.85 -4.28
N TYR A 55 -5.03 -10.10 -3.87
CA TYR A 55 -5.89 -9.12 -3.19
C TYR A 55 -6.12 -7.83 -4.01
N ILE A 56 -6.23 -7.95 -5.34
CA ILE A 56 -6.32 -6.81 -6.26
C ILE A 56 -7.48 -5.84 -5.93
N ASP A 57 -8.61 -6.38 -5.46
CA ASP A 57 -9.79 -5.58 -5.06
C ASP A 57 -9.48 -4.72 -3.82
N LEU A 58 -8.80 -5.29 -2.81
CA LEU A 58 -8.36 -4.55 -1.62
C LEU A 58 -7.27 -3.54 -1.95
N TYR A 59 -6.38 -3.89 -2.88
CA TYR A 59 -5.36 -2.98 -3.36
C TYR A 59 -5.97 -1.76 -4.06
N ARG A 60 -7.05 -1.94 -4.82
CA ARG A 60 -7.81 -0.83 -5.42
C ARG A 60 -8.44 0.06 -4.36
N GLU A 61 -9.15 -0.53 -3.38
CA GLU A 61 -9.75 0.24 -2.28
C GLU A 61 -8.70 1.04 -1.53
N LEU A 62 -7.52 0.45 -1.30
CA LEU A 62 -6.40 1.14 -0.68
C LEU A 62 -5.92 2.34 -1.51
N LEU A 63 -5.77 2.20 -2.83
CA LEU A 63 -5.32 3.29 -3.68
C LEU A 63 -6.35 4.43 -3.78
N GLU A 64 -7.64 4.11 -3.79
CA GLU A 64 -8.72 5.08 -3.97
C GLU A 64 -9.13 5.77 -2.65
N THR A 65 -9.01 5.07 -1.51
CA THR A 65 -9.56 5.53 -0.22
C THR A 65 -8.54 5.62 0.91
N GLY A 66 -7.35 5.03 0.75
CA GLY A 66 -6.37 4.92 1.82
C GLY A 66 -6.75 3.95 2.94
N LYS A 67 -7.85 3.19 2.78
CA LYS A 67 -8.32 2.21 3.76
C LYS A 67 -7.52 0.92 3.66
N THR A 68 -7.15 0.38 4.82
CA THR A 68 -6.40 -0.88 4.94
C THR A 68 -7.19 -1.88 5.77
N HIS A 69 -7.07 -3.16 5.42
CA HIS A 69 -7.71 -4.28 6.11
C HIS A 69 -6.66 -5.23 6.64
N THR A 70 -5.81 -4.75 7.56
CA THR A 70 -4.67 -5.52 8.08
C THR A 70 -5.06 -6.49 9.19
N HIS A 71 -6.20 -6.28 9.84
CA HIS A 71 -6.67 -7.07 10.98
C HIS A 71 -8.13 -7.53 10.80
N ASP A 72 -8.66 -7.48 9.57
CA ASP A 72 -10.00 -7.95 9.24
C ASP A 72 -9.95 -9.43 8.84
N ILE A 73 -9.89 -10.30 9.86
CA ILE A 73 -9.68 -11.74 9.66
C ILE A 73 -10.81 -12.36 8.83
N GLU A 74 -12.05 -11.92 9.06
CA GLU A 74 -13.23 -12.46 8.36
C GLU A 74 -13.17 -12.13 6.87
N LEU A 75 -12.95 -10.85 6.52
CA LEU A 75 -12.80 -10.42 5.13
C LEU A 75 -11.62 -11.09 4.43
N LEU A 76 -10.47 -11.15 5.10
CA LEU A 76 -9.27 -11.78 4.52
C LEU A 76 -9.47 -13.27 4.29
N GLN A 77 -10.16 -13.97 5.20
CA GLN A 77 -10.47 -15.39 5.06
C GLN A 77 -11.42 -15.62 3.88
N GLU A 78 -12.47 -14.81 3.71
CA GLU A 78 -13.38 -14.89 2.57
C GLU A 78 -12.62 -14.77 1.23
N ILE A 79 -11.73 -13.79 1.12
CA ILE A 79 -10.93 -13.56 -0.09
C ILE A 79 -9.96 -14.73 -0.34
N ASN A 80 -9.33 -15.25 0.72
CA ASN A 80 -8.44 -16.40 0.63
C ASN A 80 -9.16 -17.64 0.10
N ASP A 81 -10.37 -17.91 0.60
CA ASP A 81 -11.16 -19.06 0.20
C ASP A 81 -11.69 -18.88 -1.24
N LYS A 82 -12.08 -17.66 -1.60
CA LYS A 82 -12.55 -17.32 -2.96
C LYS A 82 -11.47 -17.53 -4.03
N TYR A 83 -10.24 -17.10 -3.76
CA TYR A 83 -9.14 -17.13 -4.75
C TYR A 83 -8.12 -18.25 -4.50
N ASN A 84 -8.34 -19.08 -3.49
CA ASN A 84 -7.49 -20.21 -3.10
C ASN A 84 -6.01 -19.85 -2.81
N TYR A 85 -5.76 -18.66 -2.26
CA TYR A 85 -4.39 -18.16 -2.03
C TYR A 85 -3.59 -19.04 -1.07
N LYS A 86 -4.25 -19.68 -0.09
CA LYS A 86 -3.58 -20.57 0.86
C LYS A 86 -2.89 -21.74 0.16
N ASP A 87 -3.59 -22.41 -0.75
CA ASP A 87 -3.02 -23.54 -1.49
C ASP A 87 -1.91 -23.11 -2.44
N GLU A 88 -2.03 -21.93 -3.06
CA GLU A 88 -0.96 -21.39 -3.92
C GLU A 88 0.34 -21.18 -3.15
N VAL A 89 0.25 -20.64 -1.94
CA VAL A 89 1.41 -20.44 -1.06
C VAL A 89 2.00 -21.78 -0.62
N ILE A 90 1.17 -22.75 -0.21
CA ILE A 90 1.65 -24.09 0.17
C ILE A 90 2.42 -24.72 -1.01
N LYS A 91 1.85 -24.71 -2.21
CA LYS A 91 2.50 -25.24 -3.42
C LYS A 91 3.79 -24.51 -3.79
N PHE A 92 3.88 -23.20 -3.53
CA PHE A 92 5.10 -22.44 -3.74
C PHE A 92 6.20 -22.86 -2.77
N ILE A 93 5.86 -22.99 -1.48
CA ILE A 93 6.80 -23.38 -0.43
C ILE A 93 7.29 -24.82 -0.65
N GLU A 94 6.44 -25.75 -1.05
CA GLU A 94 6.81 -27.14 -1.34
C GLU A 94 7.75 -27.29 -2.56
N LYS A 95 7.79 -26.28 -3.43
CA LYS A 95 8.67 -26.24 -4.62
C LYS A 95 10.02 -25.58 -4.36
N MET A 96 10.22 -24.96 -3.20
CA MET A 96 11.49 -24.36 -2.79
C MET A 96 12.41 -25.40 -2.14
#